data_AF-A0A267EQT5-F1
#
_entry.id   AF-A0A267EQT5-F1
#
_cell.length_a   1.000
_cell.length_b   1.000
_cell.length_c   1.000
_cell.angle_alpha   90.00
_cell.angle_beta   90.00
_cell.angle_gamma   90.00
#
_symmetry.space_group_name_H-M   'P 1'
#
loop_
_entity.id
_entity.type
_entity.pdbx_description
1 polymer ?
#
loop_
_entity_poly.entity_id
_entity_poly.type
_entity_poly.pdbx_seq_one_letter_code
_entity_poly.pdbx_strand_id
1 'polypeptide(L)' 'MSRGSKTVYVGNLPPDVRSKDIRDLFDKYGNIREIDLKNSRGPPFAFIEFDDER' A
#
# COMPACT_ATOMS: atom_id res chain seq x y z
N MET A 1 15.66 -8.50 16.89
CA MET A 1 14.89 -7.32 16.45
C MET A 1 13.93 -7.79 15.37
N SER A 2 12.72 -8.21 15.76
CA SER A 2 11.68 -8.52 14.79
C SER A 2 11.32 -7.20 14.11
N ARG A 3 11.92 -6.92 12.94
CA ARG A 3 11.41 -5.88 12.05
C ARG A 3 10.05 -6.40 11.63
N GLY A 4 9.01 -6.02 12.38
CA GLY A 4 7.64 -6.21 11.94
C GLY A 4 7.52 -5.39 10.68
N SER A 5 7.59 -6.04 9.52
CA SER A 5 7.33 -5.41 8.24
C SER A 5 5.90 -4.87 8.31
N LYS A 6 5.74 -3.55 8.45
CA LYS A 6 4.45 -2.84 8.44
C LYS A 6 3.92 -2.76 7.01
N THR A 7 3.86 -3.91 6.35
CA THR A 7 3.41 -4.03 4.96
C THR A 7 1.95 -4.47 4.98
N VAL A 8 1.08 -3.64 4.42
CA VAL A 8 -0.35 -3.90 4.26
C VAL A 8 -0.59 -4.35 2.83
N TYR A 9 -1.27 -5.49 2.69
CA TYR A 9 -1.75 -5.97 1.39
C TYR A 9 -3.19 -5.51 1.16
N VAL A 10 -3.45 -4.93 0.00
CA VAL A 10 -4.78 -4.47 -0.42
C VAL A 10 -5.11 -5.09 -1.78
N GLY A 11 -6.01 -6.06 -1.79
CA GLY A 11 -6.48 -6.73 -3.00
C GLY A 11 -7.86 -6.24 -3.45
N ASN A 12 -8.29 -6.72 -4.62
CA ASN A 12 -9.60 -6.41 -5.20
C ASN A 12 -9.82 -4.89 -5.38
N LEU A 13 -8.75 -4.18 -5.71
CA LEU A 13 -8.83 -2.75 -5.97
C LEU A 13 -9.50 -2.50 -7.33
N PRO A 14 -10.20 -1.37 -7.49
CA PRO A 14 -10.77 -1.00 -8.78
C PRO A 14 -9.68 -0.82 -9.83
N PRO A 15 -9.96 -1.10 -11.13
CA PRO A 15 -8.98 -0.99 -12.21
C PRO A 15 -8.46 0.43 -12.44
N ASP A 16 -9.17 1.45 -11.95
CA ASP A 16 -8.76 2.85 -12.05
C ASP A 16 -7.91 3.33 -10.86
N VAL A 17 -7.67 2.46 -9.86
CA VAL A 17 -6.87 2.81 -8.68
C VAL A 17 -5.44 3.21 -9.09
N ARG A 18 -4.90 4.24 -8.45
CA ARG A 18 -3.50 4.64 -8.61
C ARG A 18 -2.81 4.63 -7.27
N SER A 19 -1.47 4.54 -7.31
CA SER A 19 -0.64 4.62 -6.10
C SER A 19 -0.89 5.91 -5.32
N LYS A 20 -1.29 7.00 -6.01
CA LYS A 20 -1.65 8.27 -5.36
C LYS A 20 -2.92 8.18 -4.54
N ASP A 21 -3.98 7.56 -5.08
CA ASP A 21 -5.25 7.37 -4.35
C ASP A 21 -5.03 6.53 -3.11
N ILE A 22 -4.20 5.48 -3.23
CA ILE A 22 -3.80 4.63 -2.11
C ILE A 22 -3.02 5.48 -1.10
N ARG A 23 -2.07 6.30 -1.56
CA ARG A 23 -1.30 7.18 -0.67
C ARG A 23 -2.22 8.10 0.11
N ASP A 24 -3.06 8.87 -0.57
CA ASP A 24 -3.99 9.82 0.06
C ASP A 24 -4.97 9.12 1.02
N LEU A 25 -5.42 7.89 0.71
CA LEU A 25 -6.31 7.13 1.57
C LEU A 25 -5.63 6.65 2.86
N PHE A 26 -4.36 6.24 2.75
CA PHE A 26 -3.62 5.59 3.83
C PHE A 26 -2.69 6.53 4.62
N ASP A 27 -2.36 7.71 4.08
CA ASP A 27 -1.48 8.72 4.70
C ASP A 27 -2.01 9.16 6.08
N LYS A 28 -3.33 9.16 6.27
CA LYS A 28 -3.97 9.43 7.57
C LYS A 28 -3.68 8.40 8.66
N TYR A 29 -3.24 7.19 8.31
CA TYR A 29 -2.91 6.13 9.28
C TYR A 29 -1.42 6.12 9.64
N GLY A 30 -0.60 6.85 8.90
CA GLY A 30 0.84 6.93 9.11
C GLY A 30 1.59 7.24 7.83
N ASN A 31 2.86 7.57 7.98
CA ASN A 31 3.72 7.86 6.85
C ASN A 31 3.91 6.61 5.98
N ILE A 32 3.54 6.72 4.70
CA ILE A 32 3.75 5.65 3.74
C ILE A 32 5.15 5.77 3.17
N ARG A 33 5.95 4.72 3.38
CA ARG A 33 7.30 4.57 2.88
C ARG A 33 7.32 4.16 1.41
N GLU A 34 6.52 3.16 1.04
CA GLU A 34 6.49 2.64 -0.33
C GLU A 34 5.11 2.07 -0.70
N ILE A 35 4.73 2.19 -1.98
CA ILE A 35 3.49 1.62 -2.52
C ILE A 35 3.83 0.87 -3.80
N ASP A 36 3.69 -0.46 -3.78
CA ASP A 36 3.83 -1.31 -4.95
C ASP A 36 2.44 -1.69 -5.47
N LEU A 37 2.04 -1.09 -6.59
CA LEU A 37 0.77 -1.40 -7.26
C LEU A 37 1.01 -2.42 -8.37
N LYS A 38 0.34 -3.57 -8.29
CA LYS A 38 0.37 -4.60 -9.33
C LYS A 38 -0.97 -4.73 -10.02
N ASN A 39 -0.96 -4.62 -11.35
CA ASN A 39 -2.12 -4.75 -12.21
C ASN A 39 -2.00 -5.91 -13.23
N SER A 40 -1.24 -6.95 -12.89
CA SER A 40 -0.97 -8.04 -13.84
C SER A 40 -2.14 -9.03 -13.93
N ARG A 41 -2.77 -9.11 -15.12
CA ARG A 41 -3.86 -10.03 -15.54
C ARG A 41 -4.71 -10.57 -14.37
N GLY A 42 -5.51 -9.69 -13.76
CA GLY A 42 -6.38 -10.02 -12.64
C GLY A 42 -6.89 -8.76 -11.94
N PRO A 43 -7.71 -8.89 -10.89
CA PRO A 43 -8.08 -7.76 -10.05
C PRO A 43 -6.81 -7.09 -9.49
N PRO A 44 -6.65 -5.76 -9.64
CA PRO A 44 -5.50 -5.05 -9.14
C PRO A 44 -5.29 -5.27 -7.65
N PHE A 45 -4.02 -5.32 -7.24
CA PHE A 45 -3.62 -5.40 -5.85
C PHE A 45 -2.44 -4.47 -5.57
N ALA A 46 -2.30 -4.06 -4.32
CA ALA A 46 -1.25 -3.18 -3.87
C ALA A 46 -0.63 -3.66 -2.56
N PHE A 47 0.67 -3.42 -2.42
CA PHE A 47 1.40 -3.56 -1.17
C PHE A 47 1.82 -2.18 -0.69
N ILE A 48 1.48 -1.84 0.55
CA ILE A 48 1.74 -0.55 1.16
C ILE A 48 2.68 -0.78 2.33
N GLU A 49 3.90 -0.25 2.26
CA GLU A 49 4.83 -0.27 3.37
C GLU A 49 4.75 1.04 4.14
N PHE A 50 4.45 0.96 5.43
CA PHE A 50 4.46 2.12 6.32
C PHE A 50 5.83 2.30 6.96
N ASP A 51 6.17 3.57 7.20
CA ASP A 51 7.36 3.91 7.97
C ASP A 51 7.17 3.54 9.45
N ASP A 52 8.23 3.05 10.07
CA ASP A 52 8.24 2.76 11.49
C ASP A 52 8.60 4.06 12.22
N GLU A 53 7.59 4.88 12.52
CA GLU A 53 7.77 5.99 13.47
C GLU A 53 8.21 5.39 14.81
N ARG A 54 9.52 5.45 15.07
CA ARG A 54 10.18 5.09 16.33
C ARG A 54 10.22 6.27 17.27
#